data_AF-A0A3B8XZL5-F1
#
_entry.id   AF-A0A3B8XZL5-F1
#
_cell.length_a   1.000
_cell.length_b   1.000
_cell.length_c   1.000
_cell.angle_alpha   90.00
_cell.angle_beta   90.00
_cell.angle_gamma   90.00
#
_symmetry.space_group_name_H-M   'P 1'
#
loop_
_entity.id
_entity.type
_entity.pdbx_description
1 polymer ?
#
loop_
_entity_poly.entity_id
_entity_poly.type
_entity_poly.pdbx_seq_one_letter_code
_entity_poly.pdbx_strand_id
1 'polypeptide(L)' 'MSNIETINHNIVNTSLPSLQEIVKLSLEERHKLLSPIIQEIAEDVNNDSELNVFSELDGEGLDDNDG' A
#
# COMPACT_ATOMS: atom_id res chain seq x y z
N MET A 1 -7.39 16.48 9.84
CA MET A 1 -5.93 16.41 10.08
C MET A 1 -5.37 15.50 9.03
N SER A 2 -4.31 15.90 8.34
CA SER A 2 -3.83 15.22 7.13
C SER A 2 -3.12 13.92 7.52
N ASN A 3 -3.48 12.78 6.90
CA ASN A 3 -2.87 11.47 7.17
C ASN A 3 -1.33 11.47 7.00
N ILE A 4 -0.80 12.41 6.20
CA ILE A 4 0.64 12.65 6.03
C ILE A 4 1.33 13.00 7.36
N GLU A 5 0.66 13.70 8.28
CA GLU A 5 1.23 14.02 9.59
C GLU A 5 1.37 12.75 10.44
N THR A 6 0.44 11.80 10.34
CA THR A 6 0.47 10.53 11.07
C THR A 6 1.57 9.59 10.54
N ILE A 7 1.69 9.49 9.21
CA ILE A 7 2.77 8.74 8.54
C ILE A 7 4.14 9.30 8.96
N ASN A 8 4.29 10.63 8.91
CA ASN A 8 5.52 11.28 9.37
C ASN A 8 5.76 11.05 10.87
N HIS A 9 4.74 11.09 11.72
CA HIS A 9 4.94 10.91 13.16
C HIS A 9 5.42 9.50 13.53
N ASN A 10 4.97 8.47 12.80
CA ASN A 10 5.41 7.09 12.99
C ASN A 10 6.82 6.83 12.44
N ILE A 11 7.19 7.48 11.33
CA ILE A 11 8.54 7.40 10.74
C ILE A 11 9.56 8.21 11.56
N VAL A 12 9.16 9.34 12.16
CA VAL A 12 10.05 10.27 12.87
C VAL A 12 10.55 9.70 14.21
N ASN A 13 9.85 8.73 14.81
CA ASN A 13 10.22 8.17 16.12
C ASN A 13 10.94 6.81 16.06
N THR A 14 11.11 6.21 14.88
CA THR A 14 11.93 5.01 14.70
C THR A 14 12.82 5.18 13.48
N SER A 15 14.14 5.25 13.68
CA SER A 15 15.09 5.32 12.57
C SER A 15 14.99 4.03 11.75
N LEU A 16 14.19 4.04 10.70
CA LEU A 16 14.14 2.93 9.75
C LEU A 16 15.52 2.77 9.11
N PRO A 17 16.00 1.53 8.92
CA PRO A 17 17.24 1.29 8.20
C PRO A 17 17.14 1.85 6.77
N SER A 18 18.27 2.26 6.20
CA SER A 18 18.31 2.64 4.79
C SER A 18 17.90 1.46 3.89
N LEU A 19 17.48 1.74 2.65
CA LEU A 19 17.15 0.68 1.69
C LEU A 19 18.31 -0.31 1.49
N GLN A 20 19.55 0.19 1.53
CA GLN A 20 20.77 -0.62 1.41
C GLN A 20 20.95 -1.56 2.60
N GLU A 21 20.50 -1.17 3.79
CA GLU A 21 20.51 -1.99 4.99
C GLU A 21 19.34 -2.99 4.99
N ILE A 22 18.16 -2.57 4.54
CA ILE A 22 16.98 -3.45 4.43
C ILE A 22 17.25 -4.63 3.49
N VAL A 23 17.94 -4.40 2.35
CA VAL A 23 18.26 -5.47 1.39
C VAL A 23 19.18 -6.54 1.98
N LYS A 24 19.95 -6.22 3.02
CA LYS A 24 20.85 -7.18 3.71
C LYS A 24 20.11 -8.09 4.69
N LEU A 25 18.87 -7.76 5.06
CA LEU A 25 18.05 -8.55 5.97
C LEU A 25 17.52 -9.82 5.29
N SER A 26 17.25 -10.84 6.10
CA SER A 26 16.56 -12.04 5.62
C SER A 26 15.14 -11.71 5.13
N LEU A 27 14.53 -12.64 4.40
CA LEU A 27 13.15 -12.46 3.94
C LEU A 27 12.17 -12.26 5.11
N GLU A 28 12.35 -13.03 6.19
CA GLU A 28 11.50 -12.96 7.38
C GLU A 28 11.63 -11.60 8.08
N GLU A 29 12.86 -11.11 8.26
CA GLU A 29 13.13 -9.80 8.86
C GLU A 29 12.58 -8.66 7.99
N ARG A 30 12.75 -8.74 6.66
CA ARG A 30 12.16 -7.76 5.73
C ARG A 30 10.64 -7.77 5.83
N HIS A 31 10.01 -8.95 5.88
CA HIS A 31 8.56 -9.05 6.01
C HIS A 31 8.09 -8.43 7.33
N LYS A 32 8.73 -8.76 8.45
CA LYS A 32 8.39 -8.19 9.76
C LYS A 32 8.52 -6.67 9.79
N LEU A 33 9.56 -6.12 9.16
CA LEU A 33 9.82 -4.69 9.11
C LEU A 33 8.82 -3.95 8.19
N LEU A 34 8.57 -4.49 7.00
CA LEU A 34 7.81 -3.80 5.95
C LEU A 34 6.30 -4.03 6.02
N SER A 35 5.85 -5.14 6.62
CA SER A 35 4.44 -5.52 6.64
C SER A 35 3.51 -4.43 7.20
N PRO A 36 3.82 -3.75 8.33
CA PRO A 36 2.96 -2.68 8.84
C PRO A 36 2.82 -1.49 7.87
N ILE A 37 3.92 -1.10 7.21
CA ILE A 37 3.94 0.00 6.25
C ILE A 37 3.13 -0.37 4.99
N ILE A 38 3.31 -1.60 4.50
CA ILE A 38 2.56 -2.13 3.35
C ILE A 38 1.06 -2.18 3.68
N GLN A 39 0.69 -2.58 4.90
CA GLN A 39 -0.70 -2.61 5.33
C GLN A 39 -1.32 -1.21 5.36
N GLU A 40 -0.62 -0.22 5.92
CA GLU A 40 -1.08 1.18 5.95
C GLU A 40 -1.27 1.73 4.52
N ILE A 41 -0.33 1.47 3.61
CA ILE A 41 -0.46 1.83 2.19
C ILE A 41 -1.66 1.14 1.56
N ALA A 42 -1.87 -0.16 1.82
CA ALA A 42 -2.99 -0.89 1.28
C ALA A 42 -4.34 -0.35 1.77
N GLU A 43 -4.42 0.03 3.06
CA GLU A 43 -5.60 0.67 3.62
C GLU A 43 -5.87 2.03 2.98
N ASP A 44 -4.86 2.87 2.79
CA ASP A 44 -5.00 4.16 2.10
C ASP A 44 -5.45 3.98 0.64
N VAL A 45 -4.82 3.07 -0.11
CA VAL A 45 -5.17 2.79 -1.51
C VAL A 45 -6.61 2.28 -1.62
N ASN A 46 -7.03 1.35 -0.75
CA ASN A 46 -8.38 0.79 -0.79
C ASN A 46 -9.45 1.82 -0.43
N ASN A 47 -9.12 2.86 0.32
CA ASN A 47 -10.05 3.92 0.70
C ASN A 47 -10.02 5.12 -0.27
N ASP A 48 -9.08 5.14 -1.22
CA ASP A 48 -8.97 6.20 -2.20
C ASP A 48 -9.95 5.98 -3.37
N SER A 49 -11.01 6.79 -3.40
CA SER A 49 -12.02 6.76 -4.45
C SER A 49 -11.46 7.02 -5.85
N GLU A 50 -10.35 7.76 -5.99
CA GLU A 50 -9.71 8.02 -7.29
C GLU A 50 -8.96 6.78 -7.81
N LEU A 51 -8.40 5.97 -6.91
CA LEU A 51 -7.73 4.71 -7.27
C LEU A 51 -8.72 3.56 -7.47
N ASN A 52 -9.93 3.68 -6.92
CA ASN A 52 -11.01 2.71 -7.08
C ASN A 52 -11.89 2.96 -8.32
N VAL A 53 -11.65 4.00 -9.12
CA VAL A 53 -12.46 4.33 -10.32
C VAL A 53 -12.56 3.17 -11.31
N PHE A 54 -11.53 2.35 -11.43
CA PHE A 54 -11.53 1.19 -12.33
C PHE A 54 -12.19 -0.06 -11.75
N SER A 55 -12.40 -0.12 -10.42
CA SER A 55 -13.08 -1.26 -9.77
C SER A 55 -14.58 -1.30 -10.09
N GLU A 56 -15.17 -0.15 -10.42
CA GLU A 56 -16.57 -0.02 -10.82
C GLU A 56 -16.79 -0.34 -12.32
N LEU A 57 -15.71 -0.39 -13.12
CA LEU A 57 -15.76 -0.64 -14.56
C LEU A 57 -15.71 -2.13 -14.95
N ASP A 58 -15.46 -3.04 -14.00
CA ASP A 58 -15.46 -4.50 -14.22
C ASP A 58 -16.86 -5.07 -14.54
N GLY A 59 -17.91 -4.23 -14.54
CA GLY A 59 -19.29 -4.61 -14.85
C GLY A 59 -19.80 -4.25 -16.25
N GLU A 60 -19.05 -3.48 -17.05
CA GLU A 60 -19.53 -3.01 -18.36
C GLU A 60 -18.67 -3.58 -19.50
N GLY A 61 -19.04 -4.75 -20.01
CA GLY A 61 -18.59 -5.19 -21.34
C GLY A 61 -18.11 -6.63 -21.51
N LEU A 62 -18.67 -7.61 -20.79
CA LEU A 62 -18.73 -8.99 -21.28
C LEU A 62 -20.17 -9.35 -21.67
N ASP A 63 -20.84 -8.47 -22.41
CA ASP A 63 -21.93 -8.91 -23.27
C ASP A 63 -21.28 -9.64 -24.45
N ASP A 64 -20.92 -10.91 -24.23
CA ASP A 64 -20.69 -11.87 -25.32
C ASP A 64 -22.04 -12.13 -26.01
N ASN A 65 -22.57 -11.11 -26.69
CA ASN A 65 -23.56 -11.27 -27.73
C ASN A 65 -22.81 -11.45 -29.06
N ASP A 66 -22.17 -12.60 -29.21
CA ASP A 66 -21.67 -13.10 -30.48
C ASP A 66 -22.11 -14.56 -30.64
N GLY A 67 -23.26 -14.77 -31.30
CA GLY A 67 -23.68 -16.08 -31.82
C GLY A 67 -25.16 -16.40 -31.70
#